data_AF-A0A7J9X0Z3-F1
#
_entry.id   AF-A0A7J9X0Z3-F1
#
_cell.length_a   1.000
_cell.length_b   1.000
_cell.length_c   1.000
_cell.angle_alpha   90.00
_cell.angle_beta   90.00
_cell.angle_gamma   90.00
#
_symmetry.space_group_name_H-M   'P 1'
#
loop_
_entity.id
_entity.type
_entity.pdbx_description
1 polymer ?
#
loop_
_entity_poly.entity_id
_entity_poly.type
_entity_poly.pdbx_seq_one_letter_code
_entity_poly.pdbx_strand_id
1 'polypeptide(L)'
;MTFDPTQILRTLAKHGVDHIVVGGVGGVLHGAPMSTDDVDIVPALRKANLESLANALNEMHARVQVTDEPDGIEISFTGKDLQRWIVDFGFLNLTTDYGRLDILYRPGGTNGYQDLAANAEVLDLGDFEVRVASLEDIIRSKQTVARDRDLEQLPTLRLLLESKKTGMRPGQEVIVPWELSETRGTVIEVRGVGPGAQASVRVQVPGNGEEVLPFPVRHLRPADA
;
A
#
# COMPACT_ATOMS: atom_id res chain seq x y z
N MET A 1 -10.06 9.14 -22.21
CA MET A 1 -8.72 8.58 -21.92
C MET A 1 -8.90 7.43 -20.93
N THR A 2 -8.28 6.28 -21.16
CA THR A 2 -8.39 5.12 -20.26
C THR A 2 -7.31 5.21 -19.18
N PHE A 3 -7.67 5.00 -17.92
CA PHE A 3 -6.72 4.98 -16.81
C PHE A 3 -5.88 3.69 -16.87
N ASP A 4 -4.56 3.85 -17.04
CA ASP A 4 -3.59 2.76 -17.08
C ASP A 4 -2.46 3.02 -16.07
N PRO A 5 -2.67 2.64 -14.79
CA PRO A 5 -1.67 2.86 -13.74
C PRO A 5 -0.38 2.07 -13.99
N THR A 6 -0.45 0.95 -14.71
CA THR A 6 0.73 0.12 -15.00
C THR A 6 1.71 0.87 -15.90
N GLN A 7 1.20 1.57 -16.92
CA GLN A 7 2.03 2.36 -17.82
C GLN A 7 2.66 3.59 -17.14
N ILE A 8 1.93 4.22 -16.20
CA ILE A 8 2.49 5.30 -15.36
C ILE A 8 3.67 4.79 -14.54
N LEU A 9 3.45 3.72 -13.77
CA LEU A 9 4.48 3.17 -12.88
C LEU A 9 5.68 2.62 -13.65
N ARG A 10 5.43 1.96 -14.80
CA ARG A 10 6.48 1.50 -15.72
C ARG A 10 7.34 2.65 -16.22
N THR A 11 6.72 3.78 -16.60
CA THR A 11 7.46 4.93 -17.11
C THR A 11 8.31 5.56 -16.00
N LEU A 12 7.79 5.68 -14.78
CA LEU A 12 8.56 6.11 -13.62
C LEU A 12 9.75 5.17 -13.34
N ALA A 13 9.54 3.86 -13.40
CA ALA A 13 10.60 2.87 -13.21
C ALA A 13 11.68 2.94 -14.31
N LYS A 14 11.27 3.08 -15.57
CA LYS A 14 12.16 3.26 -16.74
C LYS A 14 13.13 4.44 -16.55
N HIS A 15 12.66 5.54 -15.96
CA HIS A 15 13.48 6.73 -15.69
C HIS A 15 14.24 6.67 -14.35
N GLY A 16 14.12 5.58 -13.60
CA GLY A 16 14.80 5.40 -12.31
C GLY A 16 14.32 6.36 -11.23
N VAL A 17 13.02 6.69 -11.22
CA VAL A 17 12.44 7.61 -10.25
C VAL A 17 12.29 6.93 -8.89
N ASP A 18 13.02 7.42 -7.89
CA ASP A 18 12.81 7.09 -6.48
C ASP A 18 11.52 7.75 -5.98
N HIS A 19 10.47 6.94 -5.87
CA HIS A 19 9.19 7.34 -5.33
C HIS A 19 8.57 6.20 -4.51
N ILE A 20 7.61 6.55 -3.66
CA ILE A 20 6.74 5.61 -2.97
C ILE A 20 5.33 5.79 -3.52
N VAL A 21 4.72 4.72 -4.02
CA VAL A 21 3.31 4.69 -4.38
C VAL A 21 2.46 4.69 -3.12
N VAL A 22 1.47 5.57 -3.06
CA VAL A 22 0.55 5.73 -1.93
C VAL A 22 -0.90 5.66 -2.42
N GLY A 23 -1.84 6.06 -1.56
CA GLY A 23 -3.22 6.28 -1.96
C GLY A 23 -3.96 5.01 -2.40
N GLY A 24 -4.87 5.17 -3.37
CA GLY A 24 -5.73 4.08 -3.84
C GLY A 24 -4.95 2.96 -4.51
N VAL A 25 -4.03 3.29 -5.42
CA VAL A 25 -3.21 2.30 -6.13
C VAL A 25 -2.32 1.54 -5.15
N GLY A 26 -1.77 2.19 -4.14
CA GLY A 26 -1.01 1.50 -3.09
C GLY A 26 -1.84 0.43 -2.36
N GLY A 27 -3.10 0.74 -2.04
CA GLY A 27 -4.03 -0.23 -1.45
C GLY A 27 -4.33 -1.41 -2.39
N VAL A 28 -4.56 -1.13 -3.68
CA VAL A 28 -4.81 -2.17 -4.71
C VAL A 28 -3.60 -3.07 -4.89
N LEU A 29 -2.38 -2.52 -4.92
CA LEU A 29 -1.14 -3.28 -5.03
C LEU A 29 -0.92 -4.21 -3.83
N HIS A 30 -1.45 -3.88 -2.66
CA HIS A 30 -1.48 -4.78 -1.50
C HIS A 30 -2.60 -5.84 -1.56
N GLY A 31 -3.45 -5.82 -2.59
CA GLY A 31 -4.55 -6.76 -2.79
C GLY A 31 -5.90 -6.27 -2.29
N ALA A 32 -6.06 -4.98 -1.98
CA ALA A 32 -7.36 -4.46 -1.59
C ALA A 32 -8.31 -4.38 -2.81
N PRO A 33 -9.56 -4.88 -2.70
CA PRO A 33 -10.52 -4.85 -3.80
C PRO A 33 -11.17 -3.46 -3.94
N MET A 34 -10.37 -2.47 -4.33
CA MET A 34 -10.78 -1.07 -4.45
C MET A 34 -10.63 -0.57 -5.88
N SER A 35 -11.45 0.41 -6.24
CA SER A 35 -11.24 1.21 -7.45
C SER A 35 -10.63 2.56 -7.12
N THR A 36 -9.81 3.06 -8.04
CA THR A 36 -9.17 4.38 -8.02
C THR A 36 -8.91 4.81 -9.46
N ASP A 37 -8.81 6.10 -9.70
CA ASP A 37 -8.74 6.66 -11.06
C ASP A 37 -7.47 7.52 -11.26
N ASP A 38 -6.54 7.39 -10.32
CA ASP A 38 -5.30 8.15 -10.16
C ASP A 38 -4.22 7.29 -9.53
N VAL A 39 -2.97 7.57 -9.90
CA VAL A 39 -1.78 7.10 -9.19
C VAL A 39 -1.31 8.23 -8.27
N ASP A 40 -1.14 7.96 -6.98
CA ASP A 40 -0.53 8.89 -6.04
C ASP A 40 0.92 8.47 -5.74
N ILE A 41 1.88 9.41 -5.82
CA ILE A 41 3.27 9.15 -5.47
C ILE A 41 3.86 10.19 -4.52
N VAL A 42 4.82 9.75 -3.71
CA VAL A 42 5.69 10.63 -2.92
C VAL A 42 7.13 10.45 -3.41
N PRO A 43 7.74 11.43 -4.08
CA PRO A 43 9.10 11.31 -4.63
C PRO A 43 10.18 11.71 -3.61
N ALA A 44 11.38 11.15 -3.75
CA ALA A 44 12.56 11.69 -3.09
C ALA A 44 12.91 13.08 -3.69
N LEU A 45 13.15 14.09 -2.86
CA LEU A 45 13.43 15.45 -3.32
C LEU A 45 14.92 15.72 -3.65
N ARG A 46 15.72 14.66 -3.81
CA ARG A 46 17.11 14.81 -4.26
C ARG A 46 17.13 15.34 -5.69
N LYS A 47 18.00 16.30 -6.00
CA LYS A 47 18.06 16.96 -7.32
C LYS A 47 18.04 15.99 -8.50
N ALA A 48 18.90 14.98 -8.48
CA ALA A 48 18.99 14.00 -9.56
C ALA A 48 17.70 13.16 -9.73
N ASN A 49 16.96 12.89 -8.64
CA ASN A 49 15.67 12.20 -8.74
C ASN A 49 14.60 13.07 -9.36
N LEU A 50 14.60 14.36 -9.03
CA LEU A 50 13.63 15.31 -9.59
C LEU A 50 13.87 15.54 -11.08
N GLU A 51 15.12 15.47 -11.56
CA GLU A 51 15.39 15.44 -13.00
C GLU A 51 14.86 14.16 -13.66
N SER A 52 15.06 12.98 -13.05
CA SER A 52 14.46 11.73 -13.53
C SER A 52 12.93 11.81 -13.56
N LEU A 53 12.31 12.37 -12.52
CA LEU A 53 10.87 12.57 -12.46
C LEU A 53 10.39 13.53 -13.55
N ALA A 54 11.09 14.65 -13.76
CA ALA A 54 10.78 15.57 -14.85
C ALA A 54 10.82 14.89 -16.23
N ASN A 55 11.85 14.08 -16.49
CA ASN A 55 11.96 13.33 -17.74
C ASN A 55 10.80 12.33 -17.93
N ALA A 56 10.40 11.62 -16.87
CA ALA A 56 9.26 10.71 -16.90
C ALA A 56 7.95 11.46 -17.17
N LEU A 57 7.71 12.58 -16.48
CA LEU A 57 6.51 13.40 -16.69
C LEU A 57 6.44 13.96 -18.11
N ASN A 58 7.56 14.42 -18.66
CA ASN A 58 7.65 14.91 -20.02
C ASN A 58 7.40 13.79 -21.05
N GLU A 59 7.91 12.56 -20.82
CA GLU A 59 7.64 11.40 -21.70
C GLU A 59 6.14 11.03 -21.72
N MET A 60 5.45 11.16 -20.59
CA MET A 60 4.01 10.88 -20.50
C MET A 60 3.12 12.08 -20.90
N HIS A 61 3.71 13.15 -21.44
CA HIS A 61 3.05 14.41 -21.77
C HIS A 61 2.19 14.96 -20.62
N ALA A 62 2.75 14.94 -19.40
CA ALA A 62 2.03 15.39 -18.21
C ALA A 62 1.59 16.86 -18.34
N ARG A 63 0.38 17.15 -17.88
CA ARG A 63 -0.25 18.47 -17.86
C ARG A 63 -0.68 18.79 -16.44
N VAL A 64 -0.41 20.00 -15.98
CA VAL A 64 -0.83 20.45 -14.65
C VAL A 64 -2.32 20.76 -14.67
N GLN A 65 -3.10 20.10 -13.82
CA GLN A 65 -4.52 20.39 -13.70
C GLN A 65 -4.73 21.71 -12.96
N VAL A 66 -5.57 22.57 -13.53
CA VAL A 66 -6.05 23.81 -12.90
C VAL A 66 -7.55 23.95 -13.16
N THR A 67 -8.27 24.58 -12.23
CA THR A 67 -9.73 24.68 -12.25
C THR A 67 -10.29 25.25 -13.56
N ASP A 68 -9.59 26.23 -14.15
CA ASP A 68 -10.06 26.97 -15.32
C ASP A 68 -9.60 26.36 -16.66
N GLU A 69 -8.82 25.27 -16.64
CA GLU A 69 -8.32 24.59 -17.85
C GLU A 69 -8.54 23.07 -17.74
N PRO A 70 -9.68 22.56 -18.23
CA PRO A 70 -10.07 21.15 -18.08
C PRO A 70 -9.07 20.16 -18.68
N ASP A 71 -8.39 20.56 -19.76
CA ASP A 71 -7.38 19.75 -20.44
C ASP A 71 -5.99 19.82 -19.77
N GLY A 72 -5.85 20.69 -18.77
CA GLY A 72 -4.60 20.97 -18.08
C GLY A 72 -3.61 21.80 -18.89
N ILE A 73 -2.69 22.43 -18.19
CA ILE A 73 -1.66 23.28 -18.79
C ILE A 73 -0.45 22.40 -19.15
N GLU A 74 -0.05 22.46 -20.42
CA GLU A 74 1.18 21.84 -20.90
C GLU A 74 2.40 22.61 -20.40
N ILE A 75 3.33 21.88 -19.79
CA ILE A 75 4.55 22.45 -19.23
C ILE A 75 5.71 21.50 -19.51
N SER A 76 6.87 22.06 -19.87
CA SER A 76 8.12 21.31 -19.86
C SER A 76 8.67 21.27 -18.43
N PHE A 77 8.59 20.11 -17.78
CA PHE A 77 9.06 19.94 -16.42
C PHE A 77 10.58 19.97 -16.36
N THR A 78 11.12 20.61 -15.32
CA THR A 78 12.53 20.50 -14.90
C THR A 78 12.60 20.05 -13.44
N GLY A 79 13.70 19.41 -13.04
CA GLY A 79 13.84 18.99 -11.63
C GLY A 79 13.81 20.17 -10.64
N LYS A 80 14.29 21.35 -11.05
CA LYS A 80 14.24 22.58 -10.26
C LYS A 80 12.81 23.08 -10.05
N ASP A 81 12.01 23.10 -11.12
CA ASP A 81 10.63 23.57 -11.05
C ASP A 81 9.76 22.61 -10.21
N LEU A 82 9.94 21.30 -10.41
CA LEU A 82 9.29 20.29 -9.58
C LEU A 82 9.63 20.43 -8.10
N GLN A 83 10.91 20.65 -7.76
CA GLN A 83 11.32 20.85 -6.37
C GLN A 83 10.53 22.00 -5.73
N ARG A 84 10.47 23.13 -6.43
CA ARG A 84 9.77 24.32 -5.96
C ARG A 84 8.27 24.06 -5.83
N TRP A 85 7.63 23.53 -6.87
CA TRP A 85 6.17 23.34 -6.88
C TRP A 85 5.71 22.32 -5.85
N ILE A 86 6.39 21.18 -5.73
CA ILE A 86 6.03 20.15 -4.74
C ILE A 86 6.13 20.70 -3.33
N VAL A 87 7.17 21.49 -3.03
CA VAL A 87 7.38 22.06 -1.68
C VAL A 87 6.44 23.23 -1.41
N ASP A 88 6.27 24.15 -2.36
CA ASP A 88 5.48 25.38 -2.18
C ASP A 88 3.97 25.07 -2.14
N PHE A 89 3.48 24.16 -3.00
CA PHE A 89 2.06 23.80 -3.06
C PHE A 89 1.69 22.60 -2.17
N GLY A 90 2.68 21.76 -1.82
CA GLY A 90 2.48 20.54 -1.03
C GLY A 90 1.94 19.35 -1.83
N PHE A 91 1.34 19.59 -3.00
CA PHE A 91 0.90 18.59 -3.95
C PHE A 91 0.85 19.16 -5.38
N LEU A 92 0.81 18.27 -6.37
CA LEU A 92 0.64 18.61 -7.78
C LEU A 92 -0.23 17.56 -8.46
N ASN A 93 -1.39 17.98 -8.98
CA ASN A 93 -2.31 17.09 -9.68
C ASN A 93 -2.05 17.16 -11.18
N LEU A 94 -1.83 16.00 -11.81
CA LEU A 94 -1.45 15.91 -13.21
C LEU A 94 -2.39 15.00 -14.00
N THR A 95 -2.60 15.35 -15.26
CA THR A 95 -3.10 14.43 -16.28
C THR A 95 -1.93 14.00 -17.16
N THR A 96 -1.86 12.74 -17.53
CA THR A 96 -0.86 12.19 -18.45
C THR A 96 -1.56 11.42 -19.58
N ASP A 97 -0.82 10.96 -20.59
CA ASP A 97 -1.36 10.07 -21.63
C ASP A 97 -2.03 8.79 -21.10
N TYR A 98 -1.71 8.40 -19.86
CA TYR A 98 -2.15 7.16 -19.22
C TYR A 98 -3.16 7.40 -18.07
N GLY A 99 -3.63 8.64 -17.88
CA GLY A 99 -4.56 9.03 -16.82
C GLY A 99 -3.93 9.92 -15.75
N ARG A 100 -4.58 10.00 -14.57
CA ARG A 100 -4.19 10.94 -13.51
C ARG A 100 -2.99 10.45 -12.70
N LEU A 101 -2.10 11.38 -12.37
CA LEU A 101 -0.93 11.18 -11.51
C LEU A 101 -0.83 12.36 -10.54
N ASP A 102 -0.92 12.07 -9.26
CA ASP A 102 -0.81 13.08 -8.21
C ASP A 102 0.53 12.92 -7.48
N ILE A 103 1.27 14.02 -7.35
CA ILE A 103 2.55 14.08 -6.65
C ILE A 103 2.32 14.75 -5.31
N LEU A 104 2.60 14.04 -4.23
CA LEU A 104 2.39 14.51 -2.86
C LEU A 104 3.72 14.77 -2.17
N TYR A 105 3.85 15.89 -1.46
CA TYR A 105 5.03 16.16 -0.65
C TYR A 105 4.98 15.38 0.68
N ARG A 106 3.90 15.58 1.43
CA ARG A 106 3.67 14.96 2.74
C ARG A 106 2.19 14.57 2.87
N PRO A 107 1.82 13.33 2.50
CA PRO A 107 0.48 12.83 2.78
C PRO A 107 0.13 13.02 4.26
N GLY A 108 -1.14 13.28 4.56
CA GLY A 108 -1.60 13.50 5.94
C GLY A 108 -1.11 12.39 6.87
N GLY A 109 -0.67 12.74 8.07
CA GLY A 109 -0.18 11.77 9.05
C GLY A 109 1.20 11.17 8.76
N THR A 110 1.93 11.65 7.75
CA THR A 110 3.29 11.20 7.40
C THR A 110 4.28 12.35 7.44
N ASN A 111 5.59 12.05 7.44
CA ASN A 111 6.64 13.06 7.27
C ASN A 111 7.20 13.12 5.83
N GLY A 112 6.49 12.54 4.86
CA GLY A 112 6.90 12.48 3.45
C GLY A 112 7.81 11.29 3.15
N TYR A 113 8.63 11.42 2.10
CA TYR A 113 9.37 10.30 1.50
C TYR A 113 10.17 9.45 2.49
N GLN A 114 10.98 10.07 3.37
CA GLN A 114 11.88 9.33 4.27
C GLN A 114 11.12 8.47 5.30
N ASP A 115 9.99 8.97 5.80
CA ASP A 115 9.11 8.26 6.74
C ASP A 115 8.45 7.06 6.07
N LEU A 116 7.91 7.26 4.87
CA LEU A 116 7.28 6.18 4.10
C LEU A 116 8.29 5.14 3.62
N ALA A 117 9.47 5.56 3.18
CA ALA A 117 10.51 4.67 2.67
C ALA A 117 11.04 3.71 3.73
N ALA A 118 10.93 4.04 5.02
CA ALA A 118 11.40 3.19 6.11
C ALA A 118 10.62 1.87 6.22
N ASN A 119 9.34 1.87 5.84
CA ASN A 119 8.45 0.71 5.94
C ASN A 119 7.89 0.27 4.58
N ALA A 120 8.32 0.89 3.48
CA ALA A 120 7.81 0.59 2.15
C ALA A 120 8.12 -0.85 1.72
N GLU A 121 7.12 -1.51 1.13
CA GLU A 121 7.26 -2.83 0.52
C GLU A 121 7.70 -2.66 -0.94
N VAL A 122 8.69 -3.43 -1.38
CA VAL A 122 9.04 -3.56 -2.81
C VAL A 122 8.18 -4.66 -3.40
N LEU A 123 7.39 -4.33 -4.42
CA LEU A 123 6.56 -5.28 -5.15
C LEU A 123 7.09 -5.46 -6.57
N ASP A 124 7.25 -6.72 -6.97
CA ASP A 124 7.61 -7.12 -8.33
C ASP A 124 6.33 -7.22 -9.18
N LEU A 125 6.25 -6.41 -10.24
CA LEU A 125 5.15 -6.41 -11.21
C LEU A 125 5.51 -7.18 -12.50
N GLY A 126 6.57 -7.98 -12.45
CA GLY A 126 7.05 -8.88 -13.50
C GLY A 126 8.22 -8.28 -14.28
N ASP A 127 8.06 -7.07 -14.80
CA ASP A 127 9.06 -6.40 -15.64
C ASP A 127 9.64 -5.12 -15.04
N PHE A 128 9.06 -4.64 -13.94
CA PHE A 128 9.64 -3.61 -13.10
C PHE A 128 9.21 -3.81 -11.65
N GLU A 129 10.02 -3.27 -10.74
CA GLU A 129 9.71 -3.22 -9.32
C GLU A 129 9.15 -1.83 -8.95
N VAL A 130 8.28 -1.80 -7.95
CA VAL A 130 7.73 -0.56 -7.40
C VAL A 130 7.78 -0.57 -5.88
N ARG A 131 8.12 0.56 -5.28
CA ARG A 131 8.02 0.75 -3.83
C ARG A 131 6.64 1.27 -3.48
N VAL A 132 5.97 0.60 -2.57
CA VAL A 132 4.61 0.94 -2.11
C VAL A 132 4.66 1.21 -0.62
N ALA A 133 3.98 2.28 -0.17
CA ALA A 133 3.86 2.57 1.26
C ALA A 133 3.18 1.39 1.97
N SER A 134 3.62 1.08 3.19
CA SER A 134 3.00 0.01 3.97
C SER A 134 1.49 0.21 4.13
N LEU A 135 0.75 -0.89 4.33
CA LEU A 135 -0.68 -0.80 4.66
C LEU A 135 -0.93 0.07 5.89
N GLU A 136 -0.07 0.00 6.91
CA GLU A 136 -0.10 0.89 8.07
C GLU A 136 -0.03 2.37 7.69
N ASP A 137 0.91 2.75 6.82
CA ASP A 137 1.10 4.14 6.40
C ASP A 137 -0.08 4.63 5.54
N ILE A 138 -0.62 3.79 4.66
CA ILE A 138 -1.81 4.10 3.86
C ILE A 138 -3.03 4.31 4.77
N ILE A 139 -3.22 3.43 5.76
CA ILE A 139 -4.30 3.56 6.76
C ILE A 139 -4.11 4.84 7.60
N ARG A 140 -2.89 5.09 8.09
CA ARG A 140 -2.55 6.30 8.85
C ARG A 140 -2.90 7.56 8.07
N SER A 141 -2.58 7.57 6.78
CA SER A 141 -2.86 8.71 5.93
C SER A 141 -4.34 8.95 5.69
N LYS A 142 -5.08 7.90 5.32
CA LYS A 142 -6.53 7.98 5.11
C LYS A 142 -7.30 8.35 6.38
N GLN A 143 -6.87 7.87 7.55
CA GLN A 143 -7.43 8.26 8.85
C GLN A 143 -7.23 9.74 9.15
N THR A 144 -6.07 10.29 8.76
CA THR A 144 -5.74 11.71 9.03
C THR A 144 -6.49 12.64 8.09
N VAL A 145 -6.62 12.27 6.82
CA VAL A 145 -7.31 13.08 5.79
C VAL A 145 -8.84 12.99 5.95
N ALA A 146 -9.37 11.79 6.23
CA ALA A 146 -10.76 11.54 6.62
C ALA A 146 -11.85 12.09 5.66
N ARG A 147 -11.62 12.06 4.34
CA ARG A 147 -12.70 12.27 3.33
C ARG A 147 -13.66 11.08 3.33
N ASP A 148 -14.89 11.26 2.87
CA ASP A 148 -15.89 10.19 2.83
C ASP A 148 -15.37 8.90 2.16
N ARG A 149 -14.77 9.02 0.96
CA ARG A 149 -14.13 7.89 0.26
C ARG A 149 -12.99 7.25 1.05
N ASP A 150 -12.23 8.03 1.80
CA ASP A 150 -11.16 7.50 2.65
C ASP A 150 -11.74 6.69 3.81
N LEU A 151 -12.77 7.23 4.49
CA LEU A 151 -13.47 6.56 5.59
C LEU A 151 -14.13 5.25 5.14
N GLU A 152 -14.72 5.22 3.95
CA GLU A 152 -15.32 4.02 3.35
C GLU A 152 -14.30 2.91 3.07
N GLN A 153 -13.06 3.27 2.70
CA GLN A 153 -12.00 2.31 2.38
C GLN A 153 -11.27 1.77 3.62
N LEU A 154 -11.27 2.53 4.73
CA LEU A 154 -10.54 2.16 5.95
C LEU A 154 -10.88 0.77 6.52
N PRO A 155 -12.16 0.34 6.60
CA PRO A 155 -12.49 -1.01 7.07
C PRO A 155 -11.80 -2.09 6.25
N THR A 156 -11.85 -2.01 4.92
CA THR A 156 -11.24 -2.99 4.03
C THR A 156 -9.71 -3.02 4.17
N LEU A 157 -9.06 -1.86 4.26
CA LEU A 157 -7.61 -1.78 4.47
C LEU A 157 -7.20 -2.38 5.82
N ARG A 158 -7.95 -2.10 6.88
CA ARG A 158 -7.69 -2.68 8.21
C ARG A 158 -7.87 -4.20 8.20
N LEU A 159 -8.93 -4.71 7.55
CA LEU A 159 -9.14 -6.16 7.39
C LEU A 159 -7.99 -6.83 6.64
N LEU A 160 -7.49 -6.19 5.58
CA LEU A 160 -6.33 -6.65 4.81
C LEU A 160 -5.04 -6.59 5.62
N LEU A 161 -4.85 -5.54 6.42
CA LEU A 161 -3.70 -5.45 7.30
C LEU A 161 -3.71 -6.55 8.35
N GLU A 162 -4.87 -6.77 8.99
CA GLU A 162 -5.06 -7.85 9.94
C GLU A 162 -4.82 -9.21 9.29
N SER A 163 -5.29 -9.45 8.05
CA SER A 163 -5.04 -10.71 7.34
C SER A 163 -3.55 -10.96 7.04
N LYS A 164 -2.80 -9.91 6.68
CA LYS A 164 -1.34 -9.99 6.52
C LYS A 164 -0.64 -10.26 7.86
N LYS A 165 -1.10 -9.65 8.96
CA LYS A 165 -0.54 -9.82 10.31
C LYS A 165 -0.83 -11.18 10.92
N THR A 166 -2.02 -11.72 10.64
CA THR A 166 -2.46 -13.05 11.10
C THR A 166 -1.93 -14.18 10.22
N GLY A 167 -0.76 -14.00 9.59
CA GLY A 167 -0.05 -14.96 8.74
C GLY A 167 0.37 -16.25 9.44
N MET A 168 -0.62 -16.99 9.94
CA MET A 168 -0.50 -18.36 10.39
C MET A 168 -0.33 -19.23 9.14
N ARG A 169 0.75 -19.98 9.11
CA ARG A 169 1.06 -20.89 8.00
C ARG A 169 0.74 -22.31 8.40
N PRO A 170 0.25 -23.18 7.49
CA PRO A 170 0.25 -24.61 7.73
C PRO A 170 1.64 -25.09 8.21
N GLY A 171 1.66 -25.92 9.25
CA GLY A 171 2.86 -26.36 9.94
C GLY A 171 3.39 -25.42 11.03
N GLN A 172 2.85 -24.22 11.17
CA GLN A 172 3.27 -23.29 12.22
C GLN A 172 2.80 -23.75 13.60
N GLU A 173 3.70 -23.76 14.59
CA GLU A 173 3.32 -23.95 15.98
C GLU A 173 2.66 -22.70 16.55
N VAL A 174 1.57 -22.90 17.28
CA VAL A 174 0.77 -21.86 17.89
C VAL A 174 0.38 -22.22 19.31
N ILE A 175 0.17 -21.20 20.14
CA ILE A 175 -0.53 -21.32 21.41
C ILE A 175 -2.03 -21.18 21.12
N VAL A 176 -2.80 -22.18 21.54
CA VAL A 176 -4.25 -22.21 21.43
C VAL A 176 -4.90 -22.09 22.82
N PRO A 177 -5.97 -21.30 22.97
CA PRO A 177 -6.80 -21.33 24.17
C PRO A 177 -7.56 -22.66 24.24
N TRP A 178 -7.47 -23.36 25.37
CA TRP A 178 -8.10 -24.64 25.63
C TRP A 178 -8.85 -24.62 26.96
N GLU A 179 -10.19 -24.64 26.90
CA GLU A 179 -11.09 -24.51 28.05
C GLU A 179 -10.68 -23.37 29.00
N LEU A 180 -9.97 -23.70 30.08
CA LEU A 180 -9.49 -22.76 31.12
C LEU A 180 -7.95 -22.60 31.11
N SER A 181 -7.27 -23.03 30.05
CA SER A 181 -5.81 -23.09 29.93
C SER A 181 -5.33 -22.74 28.51
N GLU A 182 -4.02 -22.79 28.30
CA GLU A 182 -3.40 -22.66 26.98
C GLU A 182 -2.58 -23.91 26.68
N THR A 183 -2.57 -24.35 25.42
CA THR A 183 -1.77 -25.50 24.98
C THR A 183 -1.12 -25.22 23.64
N ARG A 184 -0.13 -26.04 23.26
CA ARG A 184 0.51 -25.96 21.95
C ARG A 184 -0.32 -26.71 20.91
N GLY A 185 -0.36 -26.15 19.71
CA GLY A 185 -0.93 -26.79 18.54
C GLY A 185 -0.16 -26.44 17.28
N THR A 186 -0.48 -27.16 16.21
CA THR A 186 0.12 -26.95 14.88
C THR A 186 -1.00 -26.59 13.91
N VAL A 187 -0.86 -25.45 13.23
CA VAL A 187 -1.82 -25.03 12.21
C VAL A 187 -1.79 -26.05 11.06
N ILE A 188 -2.94 -26.60 10.70
CA ILE A 188 -3.09 -27.56 9.60
C ILE A 188 -3.55 -26.85 8.33
N GLU A 189 -4.55 -25.99 8.45
CA GLU A 189 -5.14 -25.26 7.34
C GLU A 189 -5.68 -23.92 7.87
N VAL A 190 -5.65 -22.88 7.06
CA VAL A 190 -6.32 -21.61 7.33
C VAL A 190 -7.36 -21.35 6.24
N ARG A 191 -8.61 -21.12 6.65
CA ARG A 191 -9.75 -20.84 5.77
C ARG A 191 -10.28 -19.43 6.03
N GLY A 192 -10.53 -18.70 4.95
CA GLY A 192 -10.95 -17.30 5.01
C GLY A 192 -9.79 -16.33 5.31
N VAL A 193 -10.11 -15.04 5.37
CA VAL A 193 -9.12 -13.95 5.55
C VAL A 193 -9.59 -12.95 6.61
N GLY A 194 -8.64 -12.30 7.28
CA GLY A 194 -8.91 -11.25 8.27
C GLY A 194 -9.52 -11.77 9.57
N PRO A 195 -10.24 -10.93 10.35
CA PRO A 195 -10.78 -11.27 11.68
C PRO A 195 -11.81 -12.42 11.70
N GLY A 196 -12.34 -12.80 10.53
CA GLY A 196 -13.25 -13.93 10.35
C GLY A 196 -12.54 -15.23 9.96
N ALA A 197 -11.22 -15.20 9.68
CA ALA A 197 -10.47 -16.38 9.30
C ALA A 197 -10.49 -17.44 10.42
N GLN A 198 -10.59 -18.69 10.01
CA GLN A 198 -10.58 -19.87 10.87
C GLN A 198 -9.35 -20.71 10.52
N ALA A 199 -8.61 -21.15 11.52
CA ALA A 199 -7.55 -22.13 11.37
C ALA A 199 -8.00 -23.47 11.95
N SER A 200 -7.81 -24.55 11.20
CA SER A 200 -7.83 -25.89 11.77
C SER A 200 -6.48 -26.15 12.41
N VAL A 201 -6.46 -26.37 13.71
CA VAL A 201 -5.23 -26.58 14.49
C VAL A 201 -5.25 -27.98 15.09
N ARG A 202 -4.15 -28.72 14.90
CA ARG A 202 -3.93 -29.99 15.60
C ARG A 202 -3.38 -29.69 16.99
N VAL A 203 -4.04 -30.21 18.02
CA VAL A 203 -3.76 -29.90 19.42
C VAL A 203 -3.56 -31.20 20.19
N GLN A 204 -2.55 -31.24 21.07
CA GLN A 204 -2.40 -32.36 22.00
C GLN A 204 -3.31 -32.13 23.22
N VAL A 205 -4.38 -32.93 23.32
CA VAL A 205 -5.34 -32.88 24.42
C VAL A 205 -4.86 -33.80 25.56
N PRO A 206 -4.70 -33.29 26.80
CA PRO A 206 -4.34 -34.11 27.94
C PRO A 206 -5.35 -35.24 28.15
N GLY A 207 -4.88 -36.49 28.11
CA GLY A 207 -5.71 -37.69 28.32
C GLY A 207 -6.49 -38.20 27.11
N ASN A 208 -6.65 -37.41 26.04
CA ASN A 208 -7.46 -37.77 24.86
C ASN A 208 -6.67 -37.93 23.56
N GLY A 209 -5.35 -37.66 23.56
CA GLY A 209 -4.53 -37.77 22.36
C GLY A 209 -4.53 -36.49 21.52
N GLU A 210 -4.29 -36.60 20.22
CA GLU A 210 -4.33 -35.44 19.31
C GLU A 210 -5.72 -35.23 18.72
N GLU A 211 -6.20 -33.99 18.72
CA GLU A 211 -7.45 -33.58 18.08
C GLU A 211 -7.23 -32.44 17.07
N VAL A 212 -8.06 -32.35 16.04
CA VAL A 212 -8.05 -31.24 15.08
C VAL A 212 -9.29 -30.39 15.29
N LEU A 213 -9.10 -29.14 15.68
CA LEU A 213 -10.18 -28.24 16.07
C LEU A 213 -10.08 -26.90 15.34
N PRO A 214 -11.23 -26.27 15.01
CA PRO A 214 -11.25 -24.94 14.41
C PRO A 214 -11.08 -23.85 15.48
N PHE A 215 -10.21 -22.89 15.20
CA PHE A 215 -10.02 -21.69 16.02
C PHE A 215 -10.08 -20.44 15.15
N PRO A 216 -10.70 -19.34 15.60
CA PRO A 216 -10.52 -18.04 14.97
C PRO A 216 -9.04 -17.68 14.96
N VAL A 217 -8.49 -17.31 13.80
CA VAL A 217 -7.05 -17.03 13.66
C VAL A 217 -6.60 -15.93 14.62
N ARG A 218 -7.46 -14.94 14.86
CA ARG A 218 -7.24 -13.85 15.84
C ARG A 218 -7.04 -14.30 17.30
N HIS A 219 -7.41 -15.54 17.65
CA HIS A 219 -7.20 -16.10 18.99
C HIS A 219 -5.95 -16.99 19.07
N LEU A 220 -5.26 -17.20 17.95
CA LEU A 220 -4.02 -17.96 17.88
C LEU A 220 -2.83 -17.03 18.02
N ARG A 221 -1.80 -17.49 18.73
CA ARG A 221 -0.51 -16.80 18.85
C ARG A 221 0.60 -17.74 18.40
N PRO A 222 1.63 -17.29 17.67
CA PRO A 222 2.78 -18.15 17.37
C PRO A 222 3.38 -18.72 18.66
N ALA A 223 3.77 -20.00 18.67
CA ALA A 223 4.42 -20.62 19.83
C ALA A 223 5.88 -20.19 20.01
N ASP A 224 6.43 -19.47 19.02
CA ASP A 224 7.78 -18.93 19.00
C ASP A 224 7.78 -17.40 18.83
N ALA A 225 8.25 -16.72 19.87
CA ALA A 225 9.00 -15.47 19.87
C ALA A 225 10.17 -15.63 20.84
#